data_AF-A0AA42KRP2-F1
#
_entry.id   AF-A0AA42KRP2-F1
#
_cell.length_a   1.000
_cell.length_b   1.000
_cell.length_c   1.000
_cell.angle_alpha   90.00
_cell.angle_beta   90.00
_cell.angle_gamma   90.00
#
_symmetry.space_group_name_H-M   'P 1'
#
loop_
_entity.id
_entity.type
_entity.pdbx_description
1 polymer ?
#
loop_
_entity_poly.entity_id
_entity_poly.type
_entity_poly.pdbx_seq_one_letter_code
_entity_poly.pdbx_strand_id
1 'polypeptide(L)'
;MAKHDLSREELFALVWERPTSEIATELGISDVAVGKLCEKLQVPKPPRGYWARMEAGQTPRRPALKAFREELEAKRKSRIQARTAGQFTELQLKFVNAALDELRKRGVEHHVDTSRLRHVLHLDQDVAAQVLLWIQSQAQKWAQNGRVGVNWGPSVRTSVGKLVERLMLLARPQLLTFETEGKRHSFSAPGPVVFVRWTSELQTRIATLAAIARDQNLSHVVQPLSAADHAWSSNHLYQPEADFIVNSYLCISPEAAWIEWYRRSWREENQPERHSTSKIKLRDVMPIDFLDGEEDRVLPPAIAEAKVKPYQARLQALDEAERIHEMITNAAYAMDRSVPDEVLAMADRIWFGAERPFRAARDAFAHIETDLERWEQQIEAERSQLAQAVLGVRPGDIIVSQQNGAFVRISAESVSLYSTDKHVTFLLSGRRFRKDGTLGKMNETMSFVVDRVQNDESQR
;
A
#
# COMPACT_ATOMS: atom_id res chain seq x y z
N MET A 1 -12.70 3.61 -37.34
CA MET A 1 -13.30 2.90 -36.18
C MET A 1 -12.74 3.54 -34.92
N ALA A 2 -13.61 4.09 -34.06
CA ALA A 2 -13.19 4.85 -32.89
C ALA A 2 -12.35 3.97 -31.95
N LYS A 3 -11.12 4.39 -31.70
CA LYS A 3 -10.20 3.74 -30.77
C LYS A 3 -10.65 4.10 -29.37
N HIS A 4 -11.53 3.30 -28.78
CA HIS A 4 -11.90 3.45 -27.38
C HIS A 4 -10.71 3.05 -26.51
N ASP A 5 -9.93 4.02 -26.05
CA ASP A 5 -8.89 3.81 -25.02
C ASP A 5 -9.59 3.61 -23.66
N LEU A 6 -10.21 2.42 -23.48
CA LEU A 6 -10.80 2.00 -22.21
C LEU A 6 -9.69 1.77 -21.18
N SER A 7 -9.84 2.39 -20.02
CA SER A 7 -8.95 2.16 -18.89
C SER A 7 -9.11 0.73 -18.34
N ARG A 8 -8.07 0.23 -17.65
CA ARG A 8 -8.08 -1.10 -17.01
C ARG A 8 -9.27 -1.23 -16.04
N GLU A 9 -9.60 -0.13 -15.37
CA GLU A 9 -10.67 -0.02 -14.38
C GLU A 9 -12.05 -0.08 -15.03
N GLU A 10 -12.26 0.64 -16.14
CA GLU A 10 -13.52 0.61 -16.91
C GLU A 10 -13.76 -0.77 -17.52
N LEU A 11 -12.71 -1.39 -18.08
CA LEU A 11 -12.83 -2.73 -18.64
C LEU A 11 -13.13 -3.78 -17.56
N PHE A 12 -12.52 -3.67 -16.38
CA PHE A 12 -12.85 -4.53 -15.25
C PHE A 12 -14.29 -4.31 -14.76
N ALA A 13 -14.76 -3.07 -14.66
CA ALA A 13 -16.14 -2.80 -14.27
C ALA A 13 -17.13 -3.43 -15.27
N LEU A 14 -16.94 -3.17 -16.56
CA LEU A 14 -17.77 -3.70 -17.63
C LEU A 14 -17.86 -5.23 -17.59
N VAL A 15 -16.70 -5.91 -17.58
CA VAL A 15 -16.60 -7.37 -17.68
C VAL A 15 -17.12 -8.10 -16.45
N TRP A 16 -17.27 -7.39 -15.32
CA TRP A 16 -17.87 -7.91 -14.09
C TRP A 16 -19.28 -7.36 -13.80
N GLU A 17 -19.83 -6.52 -14.68
CA GLU A 17 -21.22 -6.05 -14.64
C GLU A 17 -22.10 -6.77 -15.67
N ARG A 18 -21.54 -7.13 -16.83
CA ARG A 18 -22.27 -7.78 -17.92
C ARG A 18 -21.46 -8.87 -18.65
N PRO A 19 -22.12 -9.81 -19.35
CA PRO A 19 -21.44 -10.80 -20.19
C PRO A 19 -20.58 -10.17 -21.28
N THR A 20 -19.43 -10.77 -21.59
CA THR A 20 -18.51 -10.27 -22.63
C THR A 20 -19.13 -10.25 -24.03
N SER A 21 -20.14 -11.06 -24.29
CA SER A 21 -20.92 -11.04 -25.54
C SER A 21 -21.72 -9.74 -25.73
N GLU A 22 -22.29 -9.19 -24.65
CA GLU A 22 -23.00 -7.92 -24.67
C GLU A 22 -22.03 -6.75 -24.82
N ILE A 23 -20.93 -6.77 -24.06
CA ILE A 23 -19.87 -5.76 -24.12
C ILE A 23 -19.25 -5.71 -25.51
N ALA A 24 -19.03 -6.86 -26.15
CA ALA A 24 -18.53 -6.97 -27.51
C ALA A 24 -19.48 -6.26 -28.51
N THR A 25 -20.78 -6.47 -28.35
CA THR A 25 -21.82 -5.87 -29.20
C THR A 25 -21.87 -4.35 -29.04
N GLU A 26 -21.77 -3.84 -27.81
CA GLU A 26 -21.76 -2.40 -27.52
C GLU A 26 -20.51 -1.69 -28.03
N LEU A 27 -19.35 -2.33 -27.91
CA LEU A 27 -18.07 -1.80 -28.36
C LEU A 27 -17.82 -2.02 -29.86
N GLY A 28 -18.72 -2.71 -30.56
CA GLY A 28 -18.59 -3.04 -31.98
C GLY A 28 -17.38 -3.92 -32.30
N ILE A 29 -16.97 -4.76 -31.33
CA ILE A 29 -15.81 -5.66 -31.43
C ILE A 29 -16.24 -7.11 -31.19
N SER A 30 -15.37 -8.09 -31.45
CA SER A 30 -15.66 -9.49 -31.13
C SER A 30 -15.43 -9.82 -29.65
N ASP A 31 -16.13 -10.82 -29.12
CA ASP A 31 -15.93 -11.34 -27.75
C ASP A 31 -14.45 -11.74 -27.52
N VAL A 32 -13.83 -12.34 -28.54
CA VAL A 32 -12.38 -12.66 -28.54
C VAL A 32 -11.52 -11.38 -28.43
N ALA A 33 -11.93 -10.27 -29.06
CA ALA A 33 -11.22 -9.00 -28.97
C ALA A 33 -11.37 -8.34 -27.58
N VAL A 34 -12.55 -8.40 -26.95
CA VAL A 34 -12.71 -8.02 -25.53
C VAL A 34 -11.79 -8.87 -24.66
N GLY A 35 -11.65 -10.15 -25.00
CA GLY A 35 -10.76 -11.04 -24.28
C GLY A 35 -9.28 -10.71 -24.37
N LYS A 36 -8.81 -10.38 -25.58
CA LYS A 36 -7.45 -9.88 -25.78
C LYS A 36 -7.21 -8.55 -25.08
N LEU A 37 -8.24 -7.70 -24.98
CA LEU A 37 -8.16 -6.44 -24.25
C LEU A 37 -8.02 -6.68 -22.74
N CYS A 38 -8.78 -7.61 -22.17
CA CYS A 38 -8.65 -8.00 -20.75
C CYS A 38 -7.26 -8.56 -20.44
N GLU A 39 -6.73 -9.42 -21.32
CA GLU A 39 -5.39 -10.01 -21.17
C GLU A 39 -4.30 -8.94 -21.24
N LYS A 40 -4.39 -8.04 -22.24
CA LYS A 40 -3.46 -6.91 -22.42
C LYS A 40 -3.44 -5.97 -21.22
N LEU A 41 -4.60 -5.73 -20.60
CA LEU A 41 -4.74 -4.85 -19.42
C LEU A 41 -4.66 -5.61 -18.09
N GLN A 42 -4.37 -6.92 -18.09
CA GLN A 42 -4.34 -7.77 -16.90
C GLN A 42 -5.61 -7.67 -16.04
N VAL A 43 -6.76 -7.61 -16.69
CA VAL A 43 -8.09 -7.61 -16.08
C VAL A 43 -8.54 -9.06 -15.93
N PRO A 44 -8.68 -9.59 -14.69
CA PRO A 44 -9.21 -10.94 -14.51
C PRO A 44 -10.66 -10.96 -14.98
N LYS A 45 -11.05 -11.99 -15.71
CA LYS A 45 -12.44 -12.17 -16.15
C LYS A 45 -13.21 -13.02 -15.14
N PRO A 46 -14.55 -12.90 -15.09
CA PRO A 46 -15.38 -13.85 -14.39
C PRO A 46 -15.12 -15.27 -14.90
N PRO A 47 -15.05 -16.27 -14.00
CA PRO A 47 -14.88 -17.66 -14.40
C PRO A 47 -16.06 -18.15 -15.24
N ARG A 48 -15.84 -19.20 -16.05
CA ARG A 48 -16.90 -19.81 -16.87
C ARG A 48 -18.08 -20.22 -15.97
N GLY A 49 -19.29 -19.83 -16.37
CA GLY A 49 -20.52 -20.07 -15.59
C GLY A 49 -20.85 -19.01 -14.53
N TYR A 50 -20.04 -17.95 -14.36
CA TYR A 50 -20.34 -16.85 -13.43
C TYR A 50 -21.67 -16.16 -13.72
N TRP A 51 -21.92 -15.79 -14.99
CA TRP A 51 -23.15 -15.13 -15.41
C TRP A 51 -24.38 -16.04 -15.34
N ALA A 52 -24.23 -17.32 -15.67
CA ALA A 52 -25.30 -18.31 -15.49
C ALA A 52 -25.70 -18.49 -14.02
N ARG A 53 -24.75 -18.37 -13.09
CA ARG A 53 -25.02 -18.38 -11.63
C ARG A 53 -25.70 -17.08 -11.16
N MET A 54 -25.31 -15.93 -11.71
CA MET A 54 -25.99 -14.65 -11.46
C MET A 54 -27.44 -14.64 -11.96
N GLU A 55 -27.70 -15.15 -13.17
CA GLU A 55 -29.06 -15.29 -13.72
C GLU A 55 -29.93 -16.27 -12.92
N ALA A 56 -29.31 -17.29 -12.31
CA ALA A 56 -29.96 -18.21 -11.39
C ALA A 56 -30.20 -17.63 -9.98
N GLY A 57 -30.02 -16.31 -9.80
CA GLY A 57 -30.25 -15.60 -8.53
C GLY A 57 -29.16 -15.79 -7.48
N GLN A 58 -28.02 -16.40 -7.83
CA GLN A 58 -26.89 -16.57 -6.92
C GLN A 58 -25.98 -15.35 -6.97
N THR A 59 -25.28 -15.04 -5.88
CA THR A 59 -24.33 -13.93 -5.78
C THR A 59 -22.87 -14.44 -5.72
N PRO A 60 -22.33 -14.99 -6.83
CA PRO A 60 -20.96 -15.51 -6.87
C PRO A 60 -19.93 -14.43 -6.53
N ARG A 61 -18.97 -14.77 -5.66
CA ARG A 61 -17.94 -13.84 -5.14
C ARG A 61 -17.20 -13.13 -6.28
N ARG A 62 -17.24 -11.80 -6.24
CA ARG A 62 -16.34 -10.89 -6.98
C ARG A 62 -15.03 -10.75 -6.18
N PRO A 63 -13.84 -10.73 -6.81
CA PRO A 63 -12.59 -10.43 -6.11
C PRO A 63 -12.72 -9.13 -5.31
N ALA A 64 -12.38 -9.16 -4.01
CA ALA A 64 -12.58 -8.05 -3.10
C ALA A 64 -11.67 -6.88 -3.45
N LEU A 65 -12.24 -5.88 -4.13
CA LEU A 65 -11.57 -4.65 -4.54
C LEU A 65 -11.59 -3.56 -3.47
N LYS A 66 -12.20 -3.76 -2.30
CA LYS A 66 -12.50 -2.65 -1.37
C LYS A 66 -11.25 -1.99 -0.79
N ALA A 67 -10.28 -2.76 -0.29
CA ALA A 67 -9.03 -2.22 0.25
C ALA A 67 -8.18 -1.52 -0.83
N PHE A 68 -8.08 -2.11 -2.02
CA PHE A 68 -7.34 -1.52 -3.14
C PHE A 68 -8.05 -0.29 -3.73
N ARG A 69 -9.39 -0.29 -3.76
CA ARG A 69 -10.23 0.82 -4.22
C ARG A 69 -10.19 1.99 -3.24
N GLU A 70 -10.28 1.76 -1.94
CA GLU A 70 -10.18 2.81 -0.92
C GLU A 70 -8.77 3.41 -0.88
N GLU A 71 -7.72 2.59 -1.01
CA GLU A 71 -6.33 3.06 -1.10
C GLU A 71 -6.09 3.86 -2.39
N LEU A 72 -6.59 3.39 -3.54
CA LEU A 72 -6.47 4.12 -4.81
C LEU A 72 -7.35 5.37 -4.87
N GLU A 73 -8.55 5.36 -4.29
CA GLU A 73 -9.43 6.52 -4.18
C GLU A 73 -8.88 7.55 -3.20
N ALA A 74 -8.25 7.13 -2.10
CA ALA A 74 -7.49 8.00 -1.20
C ALA A 74 -6.26 8.58 -1.89
N LYS A 75 -5.49 7.76 -2.64
CA LYS A 75 -4.36 8.22 -3.48
C LYS A 75 -4.81 9.14 -4.62
N ARG A 76 -6.01 8.93 -5.17
CA ARG A 76 -6.61 9.77 -6.23
C ARG A 76 -7.12 11.08 -5.66
N LYS A 77 -7.83 11.06 -4.52
CA LYS A 77 -8.28 12.25 -3.79
C LYS A 77 -7.10 13.06 -3.27
N SER A 78 -6.04 12.44 -2.76
CA SER A 78 -4.81 13.13 -2.36
C SER A 78 -4.07 13.72 -3.56
N ARG A 79 -3.98 13.02 -4.71
CA ARG A 79 -3.47 13.60 -5.97
C ARG A 79 -4.29 14.78 -6.47
N ILE A 80 -5.62 14.72 -6.38
CA ILE A 80 -6.52 15.81 -6.79
C ILE A 80 -6.40 17.01 -5.83
N GLN A 81 -6.36 16.77 -4.52
CA GLN A 81 -6.13 17.81 -3.51
C GLN A 81 -4.73 18.42 -3.61
N ALA A 82 -3.69 17.62 -3.85
CA ALA A 82 -2.32 18.08 -4.09
C ALA A 82 -2.19 18.94 -5.36
N ARG A 83 -2.88 18.57 -6.45
CA ARG A 83 -2.99 19.41 -7.66
C ARG A 83 -3.71 20.74 -7.38
N THR A 84 -4.62 20.76 -6.42
CA THR A 84 -5.37 21.97 -6.01
C THR A 84 -4.59 22.82 -5.01
N ALA A 85 -3.55 22.26 -4.37
CA ALA A 85 -2.80 22.90 -3.30
C ALA A 85 -1.69 23.84 -3.83
N GLY A 86 -2.10 25.07 -4.13
CA GLY A 86 -1.29 26.25 -3.86
C GLY A 86 -0.58 26.91 -5.04
N GLN A 87 -0.30 28.19 -4.87
CA GLN A 87 0.54 28.98 -5.77
C GLN A 87 2.02 28.80 -5.42
N PHE A 88 2.90 28.84 -6.42
CA PHE A 88 4.34 28.94 -6.16
C PHE A 88 4.67 30.30 -5.54
N THR A 89 5.53 30.32 -4.52
CA THR A 89 6.05 31.59 -3.99
C THR A 89 6.98 32.24 -5.02
N GLU A 90 7.23 33.54 -4.87
CA GLU A 90 8.13 34.26 -5.76
C GLU A 90 9.54 33.62 -5.80
N LEU A 91 10.03 33.15 -4.66
CA LEU A 91 11.29 32.43 -4.55
C LEU A 91 11.27 31.12 -5.35
N GLN A 92 10.21 30.33 -5.22
CA GLN A 92 10.06 29.07 -5.94
C GLN A 92 9.98 29.28 -7.45
N LEU A 93 9.28 30.33 -7.89
CA LEU A 93 9.20 30.71 -9.31
C LEU A 93 10.58 31.03 -9.90
N LYS A 94 11.49 31.66 -9.14
CA LYS A 94 12.86 31.90 -9.63
C LYS A 94 13.61 30.60 -9.96
N PHE A 95 13.47 29.56 -9.13
CA PHE A 95 14.08 28.24 -9.40
C PHE A 95 13.41 27.51 -10.57
N VAL A 96 12.08 27.56 -10.65
CA VAL A 96 11.34 26.95 -11.77
C VAL A 96 11.72 27.62 -13.09
N ASN A 97 11.76 28.95 -13.14
CA ASN A 97 12.15 29.70 -14.35
C ASN A 97 13.60 29.41 -14.75
N ALA A 98 14.53 29.34 -13.79
CA ALA A 98 15.91 28.97 -14.07
C ALA A 98 16.04 27.58 -14.72
N ALA A 99 15.21 26.62 -14.31
CA ALA A 99 15.14 25.29 -14.90
C ALA A 99 14.51 25.31 -16.30
N LEU A 100 13.40 26.02 -16.49
CA LEU A 100 12.75 26.17 -17.81
C LEU A 100 13.68 26.85 -18.82
N ASP A 101 14.47 27.83 -18.41
CA ASP A 101 15.45 28.48 -19.27
C ASP A 101 16.59 27.53 -19.68
N GLU A 102 17.01 26.60 -18.82
CA GLU A 102 17.97 25.55 -19.21
C GLU A 102 17.36 24.58 -20.22
N LEU A 103 16.11 24.20 -20.03
CA LEU A 103 15.41 23.31 -20.97
C LEU A 103 15.25 23.98 -22.34
N ARG A 104 14.89 25.27 -22.38
CA ARG A 104 14.82 26.07 -23.62
C ARG A 104 16.17 26.15 -24.33
N LYS A 105 17.26 26.41 -23.59
CA LYS A 105 18.63 26.44 -24.17
C LYS A 105 19.03 25.12 -24.81
N ARG A 106 18.50 24.00 -24.32
CA ARG A 106 18.74 22.66 -24.88
C ARG A 106 17.80 22.29 -26.03
N GLY A 107 16.97 23.23 -26.50
CA GLY A 107 16.08 23.01 -27.65
C GLY A 107 14.85 22.15 -27.33
N VAL A 108 14.51 21.97 -26.06
CA VAL A 108 13.23 21.34 -25.69
C VAL A 108 12.15 22.38 -25.93
N GLU A 109 11.22 22.14 -26.85
CA GLU A 109 10.01 22.98 -26.98
C GLU A 109 8.96 22.51 -25.99
N HIS A 110 8.44 23.43 -25.19
CA HIS A 110 7.42 23.16 -24.19
C HIS A 110 6.39 24.29 -24.25
N HIS A 111 5.12 23.93 -24.39
CA HIS A 111 3.98 24.85 -24.54
C HIS A 111 3.57 25.47 -23.18
N VAL A 112 4.54 25.79 -22.33
CA VAL A 112 4.29 26.35 -21.00
C VAL A 112 4.30 27.87 -21.09
N ASP A 113 3.11 28.46 -20.98
CA ASP A 113 2.97 29.91 -20.88
C ASP A 113 3.50 30.39 -19.52
N THR A 114 4.71 30.96 -19.54
CA THR A 114 5.40 31.44 -18.33
C THR A 114 4.61 32.51 -17.57
N SER A 115 3.65 33.19 -18.23
CA SER A 115 2.81 34.19 -17.58
C SER A 115 1.76 33.60 -16.62
N ARG A 116 1.40 32.31 -16.78
CA ARG A 116 0.39 31.60 -15.98
C ARG A 116 0.97 30.64 -14.93
N LEU A 117 2.30 30.56 -14.83
CA LEU A 117 3.03 29.65 -13.93
C LEU A 117 2.80 29.87 -12.43
N ARG A 118 2.10 30.92 -12.01
CA ARG A 118 1.77 31.12 -10.59
C ARG A 118 0.98 29.95 -10.00
N HIS A 119 0.22 29.22 -10.83
CA HIS A 119 -0.56 28.06 -10.41
C HIS A 119 0.11 26.76 -10.87
N VAL A 120 0.36 25.88 -9.89
CA VAL A 120 0.94 24.52 -10.03
C VAL A 120 0.24 23.68 -11.12
N LEU A 121 -1.06 23.91 -11.35
CA LEU A 121 -1.90 23.20 -12.33
C LEU A 121 -1.49 23.37 -13.81
N HIS A 122 -0.71 24.39 -14.17
CA HIS A 122 -0.36 24.69 -15.56
C HIS A 122 0.95 24.05 -16.04
N LEU A 123 1.65 23.31 -15.16
CA LEU A 123 2.86 22.60 -15.52
C LEU A 123 2.50 21.19 -16.02
N ASP A 124 2.89 20.88 -17.26
CA ASP A 124 2.75 19.53 -17.81
C ASP A 124 3.56 18.50 -16.99
N GLN A 125 3.10 17.25 -16.93
CA GLN A 125 3.72 16.21 -16.10
C GLN A 125 5.16 15.88 -16.51
N ASP A 126 5.46 15.92 -17.82
CA ASP A 126 6.79 15.62 -18.34
C ASP A 126 7.72 16.81 -18.10
N VAL A 127 7.21 18.04 -18.22
CA VAL A 127 7.97 19.25 -17.84
C VAL A 127 8.23 19.28 -16.33
N ALA A 128 7.25 18.92 -15.50
CA ALA A 128 7.41 18.85 -14.05
C ALA A 128 8.52 17.86 -13.66
N ALA A 129 8.58 16.69 -14.31
CA ALA A 129 9.64 15.71 -14.10
C ALA A 129 11.03 16.27 -14.49
N GLN A 130 11.12 16.95 -15.63
CA GLN A 130 12.38 17.56 -16.08
C GLN A 130 12.85 18.70 -15.16
N VAL A 131 11.94 19.58 -14.74
CA VAL A 131 12.22 20.67 -13.80
C VAL A 131 12.68 20.11 -12.45
N LEU A 132 12.06 19.04 -11.96
CA LEU A 132 12.45 18.35 -10.74
C LEU A 132 13.92 17.86 -10.80
N LEU A 133 14.31 17.21 -11.89
CA LEU A 133 15.69 16.70 -12.09
C LEU A 133 16.73 17.84 -12.12
N TRP A 134 16.37 18.98 -12.71
CA TRP A 134 17.23 20.16 -12.73
C TRP A 134 17.37 20.79 -11.35
N ILE A 135 16.28 20.94 -10.61
CA ILE A 135 16.31 21.47 -9.24
C ILE A 135 17.14 20.56 -8.34
N GLN A 136 16.93 19.24 -8.43
CA GLN A 136 17.71 18.24 -7.70
C GLN A 136 19.22 18.38 -7.92
N SER A 137 19.67 18.61 -9.16
CA SER A 137 21.09 18.61 -9.50
C SER A 137 21.77 20.00 -9.46
N GLN A 138 21.01 21.10 -9.61
CA GLN A 138 21.58 22.45 -9.80
C GLN A 138 21.08 23.52 -8.82
N ALA A 139 20.05 23.29 -8.01
CA ALA A 139 19.47 24.36 -7.19
C ALA A 139 20.51 25.07 -6.30
N GLN A 140 21.37 24.29 -5.63
CA GLN A 140 22.45 24.85 -4.81
C GLN A 140 23.46 25.65 -5.65
N LYS A 141 23.87 25.11 -6.80
CA LYS A 141 24.83 25.77 -7.70
C LYS A 141 24.28 27.07 -8.27
N TRP A 142 22.99 27.12 -8.60
CA TRP A 142 22.35 28.33 -9.10
C TRP A 142 22.28 29.45 -8.06
N ALA A 143 22.07 29.12 -6.78
CA ALA A 143 22.13 30.10 -5.71
C ALA A 143 23.57 30.58 -5.46
N GLN A 144 24.54 29.65 -5.41
CA GLN A 144 25.95 29.98 -5.17
C GLN A 144 26.57 30.82 -6.30
N ASN A 145 26.20 30.54 -7.55
CA ASN A 145 26.71 31.28 -8.71
C ASN A 145 25.90 32.56 -9.01
N GLY A 146 24.96 32.94 -8.14
CA GLY A 146 24.16 34.17 -8.27
C GLY A 146 23.11 34.15 -9.39
N ARG A 147 22.86 33.00 -10.03
CA ARG A 147 21.86 32.86 -11.10
C ARG A 147 20.44 33.03 -10.58
N VAL A 148 20.17 32.43 -9.42
CA VAL A 148 18.98 32.74 -8.62
C VAL A 148 19.52 33.68 -7.56
N GLY A 149 19.23 35.00 -7.67
CA GLY A 149 19.79 36.05 -6.81
C GLY A 149 19.35 35.94 -5.35
N VAL A 150 19.82 34.89 -4.67
CA VAL A 150 19.50 34.50 -3.30
C VAL A 150 20.72 33.84 -2.66
N ASN A 151 20.95 34.13 -1.38
CA ASN A 151 22.00 33.46 -0.62
C ASN A 151 21.52 32.08 -0.18
N TRP A 152 22.31 31.04 -0.46
CA TRP A 152 21.99 29.69 -0.03
C TRP A 152 22.02 29.59 1.50
N GLY A 153 20.90 29.20 2.11
CA GLY A 153 20.75 29.06 3.56
C GLY A 153 19.54 28.20 3.94
N PRO A 154 19.31 27.95 5.24
CA PRO A 154 18.26 27.04 5.71
C PRO A 154 16.87 27.37 5.16
N SER A 155 16.47 28.65 5.18
CA SER A 155 15.17 29.11 4.68
C SER A 155 14.98 28.86 3.18
N VAL A 156 16.04 29.02 2.37
CA VAL A 156 16.00 28.74 0.93
C VAL A 156 15.90 27.23 0.70
N ARG A 157 16.66 26.44 1.46
CA ARG A 157 16.60 24.96 1.40
C ARG A 157 15.20 24.45 1.72
N THR A 158 14.55 24.94 2.78
CA THR A 158 13.17 24.56 3.13
C THR A 158 12.17 24.98 2.04
N SER A 159 12.34 26.15 1.43
CA SER A 159 11.48 26.61 0.33
C SER A 159 11.62 25.72 -0.92
N VAL A 160 12.85 25.29 -1.23
CA VAL A 160 13.17 24.35 -2.32
C VAL A 160 12.65 22.94 -1.99
N GLY A 161 12.73 22.49 -0.74
CA GLY A 161 12.11 21.24 -0.28
C GLY A 161 10.61 21.21 -0.55
N LYS A 162 9.89 22.25 -0.14
CA LYS A 162 8.45 22.40 -0.44
C LYS A 162 8.15 22.48 -1.94
N LEU A 163 9.07 23.01 -2.74
CA LEU A 163 8.94 23.01 -4.21
C LEU A 163 9.10 21.60 -4.76
N VAL A 164 10.10 20.86 -4.28
CA VAL A 164 10.36 19.45 -4.64
C VAL A 164 9.15 18.58 -4.31
N GLU A 165 8.58 18.68 -3.11
CA GLU A 165 7.36 17.94 -2.73
C GLU A 165 6.21 18.18 -3.70
N ARG A 166 5.97 19.45 -4.07
CA ARG A 166 4.91 19.82 -5.02
C ARG A 166 5.18 19.27 -6.41
N LEU A 167 6.42 19.35 -6.89
CA LEU A 167 6.82 18.86 -8.20
C LEU A 167 6.75 17.34 -8.28
N MET A 168 7.13 16.61 -7.22
CA MET A 168 7.04 15.15 -7.15
C MET A 168 5.60 14.64 -7.28
N LEU A 169 4.62 15.39 -6.79
CA LEU A 169 3.20 15.05 -6.90
C LEU A 169 2.65 15.27 -8.32
N LEU A 170 3.27 16.16 -9.10
CA LEU A 170 2.90 16.45 -10.49
C LEU A 170 3.68 15.59 -11.50
N ALA A 171 4.95 15.31 -11.21
CA ALA A 171 5.86 14.62 -12.10
C ALA A 171 5.33 13.23 -12.45
N ARG A 172 5.51 12.84 -13.72
CA ARG A 172 5.21 11.47 -14.12
C ARG A 172 6.08 10.48 -13.31
N PRO A 173 5.51 9.39 -12.76
CA PRO A 173 6.29 8.41 -12.01
C PRO A 173 7.41 7.80 -12.86
N GLN A 174 8.57 7.63 -12.27
CA GLN A 174 9.73 7.00 -12.92
C GLN A 174 9.74 5.50 -12.63
N LEU A 175 10.30 4.71 -13.55
CA LEU A 175 10.54 3.28 -13.37
C LEU A 175 12.05 3.06 -13.32
N LEU A 176 12.57 2.56 -12.19
CA LEU A 176 13.98 2.23 -12.06
C LEU A 176 14.22 0.76 -12.35
N THR A 177 15.32 0.47 -13.02
CA THR A 177 15.77 -0.88 -13.35
C THR A 177 17.00 -1.23 -12.52
N PHE A 178 16.89 -2.27 -11.71
CA PHE A 178 17.99 -2.84 -10.95
C PHE A 178 18.47 -4.10 -11.65
N GLU A 179 19.68 -4.06 -12.19
CA GLU A 179 20.29 -5.18 -12.91
C GLU A 179 21.16 -6.00 -11.96
N THR A 180 21.14 -7.33 -12.09
CA THR A 180 22.04 -8.22 -11.33
C THR A 180 23.50 -7.94 -11.68
N GLU A 181 24.39 -7.92 -10.69
CA GLU A 181 25.83 -7.66 -10.93
C GLU A 181 26.45 -8.74 -11.83
N GLY A 182 27.10 -8.34 -12.94
CA GLY A 182 27.84 -9.23 -13.83
C GLY A 182 28.14 -8.60 -15.21
N LYS A 183 28.89 -9.32 -16.06
CA LYS A 183 29.23 -8.83 -17.42
C LYS A 183 27.99 -8.84 -18.31
N ARG A 184 27.64 -7.67 -18.85
CA ARG A 184 26.55 -7.49 -19.79
C ARG A 184 26.93 -8.11 -21.14
N HIS A 185 26.21 -9.15 -21.56
CA HIS A 185 26.24 -9.58 -22.95
C HIS A 185 25.17 -8.82 -23.71
N SER A 186 25.41 -8.53 -25.00
CA SER A 186 24.78 -7.48 -25.81
C SER A 186 23.24 -7.47 -25.82
N PHE A 187 22.57 -8.51 -25.33
CA PHE A 187 21.11 -8.58 -25.21
C PHE A 187 20.58 -9.36 -23.99
N SER A 188 21.43 -9.71 -23.02
CA SER A 188 20.99 -10.44 -21.81
C SER A 188 21.71 -9.96 -20.57
N ALA A 189 20.94 -9.62 -19.53
CA ALA A 189 21.46 -9.45 -18.18
C ALA A 189 21.97 -10.80 -17.65
N PRO A 190 22.98 -10.82 -16.76
CA PRO A 190 23.52 -12.04 -16.16
C PRO A 190 22.54 -12.70 -15.16
N GLY A 191 21.42 -12.04 -14.86
CA GLY A 191 20.38 -12.53 -13.95
C GLY A 191 19.10 -11.71 -14.06
N PRO A 192 18.11 -11.96 -13.20
CA PRO A 192 16.85 -11.24 -13.20
C PRO A 192 17.05 -9.73 -13.07
N VAL A 193 16.28 -8.97 -13.85
CA VAL A 193 16.17 -7.52 -13.73
C VAL A 193 14.94 -7.21 -12.90
N VAL A 194 15.10 -6.36 -11.89
CA VAL A 194 14.02 -5.93 -11.02
C VAL A 194 13.62 -4.51 -11.39
N PHE A 195 12.36 -4.33 -11.78
CA PHE A 195 11.75 -3.05 -12.09
C PHE A 195 11.06 -2.52 -10.83
N VAL A 196 11.45 -1.34 -10.35
CA VAL A 196 10.82 -0.69 -9.20
C VAL A 196 10.10 0.57 -9.66
N ARG A 197 8.83 0.69 -9.29
CA ARG A 197 8.06 1.90 -9.57
C ARG A 197 8.42 2.96 -8.54
N TRP A 198 9.09 4.01 -8.99
CA TRP A 198 9.65 5.06 -8.14
C TRP A 198 8.61 6.12 -7.77
N THR A 199 7.66 5.75 -6.92
CA THR A 199 6.58 6.63 -6.47
C THR A 199 7.08 7.69 -5.49
N SER A 200 6.32 8.78 -5.31
CA SER A 200 6.65 9.80 -4.30
C SER A 200 6.65 9.22 -2.89
N GLU A 201 5.69 8.34 -2.58
CA GLU A 201 5.58 7.63 -1.30
C GLU A 201 6.81 6.75 -1.01
N LEU A 202 7.25 5.97 -2.01
CA LEU A 202 8.46 5.16 -1.89
C LEU A 202 9.71 6.03 -1.72
N GLN A 203 9.82 7.14 -2.46
CA GLN A 203 10.94 8.07 -2.33
C GLN A 203 11.02 8.71 -0.95
N THR A 204 9.89 9.18 -0.39
CA THR A 204 9.86 9.72 0.98
C THR A 204 10.30 8.67 2.00
N ARG A 205 9.80 7.43 1.86
CA ARG A 205 10.20 6.31 2.73
C ARG A 205 11.70 5.99 2.62
N ILE A 206 12.26 5.98 1.41
CA ILE A 206 13.69 5.77 1.19
C ILE A 206 14.51 6.90 1.83
N ALA A 207 14.06 8.15 1.75
CA ALA A 207 14.75 9.28 2.38
C ALA A 207 14.79 9.13 3.91
N THR A 208 13.67 8.74 4.54
CA THR A 208 13.63 8.40 5.98
C THR A 208 14.60 7.26 6.31
N LEU A 209 14.60 6.18 5.51
CA LEU A 209 15.49 5.05 5.73
C LEU A 209 16.97 5.38 5.60
N ALA A 210 17.32 6.22 4.63
CA ALA A 210 18.68 6.71 4.43
C ALA A 210 19.13 7.64 5.58
N ALA A 211 18.21 8.44 6.14
CA ALA A 211 18.47 9.25 7.33
C ALA A 211 18.73 8.36 8.55
N ILE A 212 17.88 7.37 8.80
CA ILE A 212 18.08 6.37 9.88
C ILE A 212 19.45 5.68 9.74
N ALA A 213 19.79 5.24 8.53
CA ALA A 213 21.08 4.61 8.26
C ALA A 213 22.25 5.54 8.63
N ARG A 214 22.13 6.84 8.31
CA ARG A 214 23.16 7.85 8.61
C ARG A 214 23.26 8.12 10.11
N ASP A 215 22.13 8.40 10.77
CA ASP A 215 22.08 8.82 12.16
C ASP A 215 22.51 7.72 13.13
N GLN A 216 22.27 6.46 12.75
CA GLN A 216 22.65 5.28 13.53
C GLN A 216 23.98 4.68 13.08
N ASN A 217 24.69 5.32 12.13
CA ASN A 217 25.96 4.86 11.56
C ASN A 217 25.91 3.40 11.05
N LEU A 218 24.82 3.06 10.36
CA LEU A 218 24.57 1.74 9.81
C LEU A 218 25.12 1.63 8.40
N SER A 219 25.55 0.42 8.01
CA SER A 219 26.00 0.18 6.63
C SER A 219 24.85 0.34 5.62
N HIS A 220 23.67 -0.17 5.97
CA HIS A 220 22.41 -0.04 5.24
C HIS A 220 21.23 -0.56 6.09
N VAL A 221 20.03 -0.18 5.69
CA VAL A 221 18.75 -0.72 6.20
C VAL A 221 18.11 -1.57 5.11
N VAL A 222 17.36 -2.58 5.51
CA VAL A 222 16.71 -3.53 4.61
C VAL A 222 15.19 -3.43 4.77
N GLN A 223 14.47 -3.28 3.66
CA GLN A 223 13.01 -3.26 3.63
C GLN A 223 12.48 -4.29 2.63
N PRO A 224 11.48 -5.12 2.96
CA PRO A 224 10.83 -5.99 1.97
C PRO A 224 10.11 -5.15 0.91
N LEU A 225 10.25 -5.52 -0.35
CA LEU A 225 9.49 -4.91 -1.44
C LEU A 225 8.16 -5.64 -1.63
N SER A 226 7.06 -4.89 -1.65
CA SER A 226 5.75 -5.46 -1.96
C SER A 226 5.60 -5.70 -3.47
N ALA A 227 4.69 -6.59 -3.86
CA ALA A 227 4.34 -6.80 -5.27
C ALA A 227 3.76 -5.55 -5.95
N ALA A 228 3.31 -4.54 -5.18
CA ALA A 228 2.83 -3.27 -5.73
C ALA A 228 3.98 -2.33 -6.13
N ASP A 229 5.16 -2.50 -5.52
CA ASP A 229 6.30 -1.60 -5.70
C ASP A 229 7.29 -2.10 -6.76
N HIS A 230 7.31 -3.40 -7.05
CA HIS A 230 8.28 -3.99 -7.98
C HIS A 230 7.74 -5.13 -8.84
N ALA A 231 8.39 -5.35 -9.98
CA ALA A 231 8.17 -6.45 -10.90
C ALA A 231 9.51 -7.02 -11.38
N TRP A 232 9.49 -8.24 -11.91
CA TRP A 232 10.67 -8.98 -12.32
C TRP A 232 10.66 -9.25 -13.83
N SER A 233 11.83 -9.31 -14.46
CA SER A 233 11.94 -9.75 -15.85
C SER A 233 11.56 -11.24 -16.01
N SER A 234 10.63 -11.55 -16.91
CA SER A 234 10.06 -12.89 -17.12
C SER A 234 11.07 -13.96 -17.52
N ASN A 235 12.15 -13.58 -18.21
CA ASN A 235 13.13 -14.52 -18.77
C ASN A 235 13.88 -15.35 -17.71
N HIS A 236 13.74 -15.01 -16.43
CA HIS A 236 14.41 -15.67 -15.31
C HIS A 236 13.44 -16.29 -14.28
N LEU A 237 12.12 -16.21 -14.53
CA LEU A 237 11.09 -16.60 -13.55
C LEU A 237 10.32 -17.88 -13.91
N TYR A 238 10.50 -18.44 -15.11
CA TYR A 238 9.63 -19.50 -15.61
C TYR A 238 10.39 -20.79 -15.95
N GLN A 239 10.48 -21.68 -14.97
CA GLN A 239 10.45 -23.12 -15.22
C GLN A 239 9.25 -23.68 -14.44
N PRO A 240 8.23 -24.26 -15.09
CA PRO A 240 7.03 -24.78 -14.43
C PRO A 240 7.31 -25.84 -13.36
N GLU A 241 8.47 -26.51 -13.40
CA GLU A 241 8.88 -27.50 -12.41
C GLU A 241 9.59 -26.90 -11.18
N ALA A 242 9.76 -25.58 -11.13
CA ALA A 242 10.60 -24.91 -10.17
C ALA A 242 9.75 -24.30 -9.03
N ASP A 243 9.42 -25.10 -8.01
CA ASP A 243 8.76 -24.67 -6.77
C ASP A 243 9.67 -23.74 -5.92
N PHE A 244 9.95 -22.53 -6.41
CA PHE A 244 10.77 -21.55 -5.71
C PHE A 244 9.98 -20.28 -5.36
N ILE A 245 10.10 -19.84 -4.11
CA ILE A 245 9.63 -18.52 -3.67
C ILE A 245 10.80 -17.55 -3.80
N VAL A 246 10.57 -16.44 -4.48
CA VAL A 246 11.56 -15.37 -4.66
C VAL A 246 11.15 -14.16 -3.82
N ASN A 247 11.99 -13.78 -2.86
CA ASN A 247 11.77 -12.60 -2.02
C ASN A 247 12.74 -11.49 -2.41
N SER A 248 12.23 -10.27 -2.61
CA SER A 248 13.03 -9.07 -2.85
C SER A 248 13.08 -8.17 -1.63
N TYR A 249 14.28 -7.72 -1.30
CA TYR A 249 14.52 -6.74 -0.25
C TYR A 249 15.25 -5.54 -0.85
N LEU A 250 14.70 -4.34 -0.65
CA LEU A 250 15.36 -3.08 -0.96
C LEU A 250 16.34 -2.75 0.17
N CYS A 251 17.61 -2.68 -0.17
CA CYS A 251 18.70 -2.30 0.72
C CYS A 251 19.05 -0.82 0.47
N ILE A 252 19.09 -0.03 1.54
CA ILE A 252 19.27 1.44 1.47
C ILE A 252 20.40 1.83 2.40
N SER A 253 21.48 2.37 1.84
CA SER A 253 22.53 3.06 2.59
C SER A 253 22.26 4.58 2.59
N PRO A 254 23.06 5.38 3.32
CA PRO A 254 22.91 6.84 3.32
C PRO A 254 23.02 7.50 1.93
N GLU A 255 23.64 6.82 0.96
CA GLU A 255 23.94 7.38 -0.38
C GLU A 255 23.47 6.51 -1.56
N ALA A 256 23.15 5.23 -1.34
CA ALA A 256 22.85 4.28 -2.41
C ALA A 256 21.73 3.31 -2.05
N ALA A 257 21.05 2.79 -3.06
CA ALA A 257 20.09 1.70 -2.92
C ALA A 257 20.40 0.55 -3.89
N TRP A 258 20.09 -0.68 -3.48
CA TRP A 258 20.17 -1.88 -4.31
C TRP A 258 19.12 -2.88 -3.84
N ILE A 259 18.90 -3.93 -4.63
CA ILE A 259 17.97 -4.99 -4.30
C ILE A 259 18.75 -6.27 -4.06
N GLU A 260 18.44 -6.90 -2.94
CA GLU A 260 18.85 -8.26 -2.67
C GLU A 260 17.68 -9.19 -2.84
N TRP A 261 17.95 -10.38 -3.37
CA TRP A 261 16.93 -11.39 -3.52
C TRP A 261 17.43 -12.78 -3.17
N TYR A 262 16.48 -13.60 -2.75
CA TYR A 262 16.72 -14.97 -2.31
C TYR A 262 15.90 -15.93 -3.15
N ARG A 263 16.54 -17.02 -3.58
CA ARG A 263 15.86 -18.17 -4.14
C ARG A 263 15.74 -19.25 -3.07
N ARG A 264 14.51 -19.68 -2.74
CA ARG A 264 14.29 -20.80 -1.81
C ARG A 264 13.49 -21.90 -2.50
N SER A 265 14.05 -23.10 -2.62
CA SER A 265 13.30 -24.30 -3.04
C SER A 265 12.33 -24.70 -1.94
N TRP A 266 11.14 -25.14 -2.32
CA TRP A 266 10.17 -25.70 -1.38
C TRP A 266 10.71 -26.92 -0.62
N ARG A 267 11.61 -27.70 -1.24
CA ARG A 267 12.41 -28.72 -0.55
C ARG A 267 13.66 -28.11 0.08
N GLU A 268 13.77 -28.24 1.41
CA GLU A 268 14.73 -27.52 2.29
C GLU A 268 16.20 -27.94 2.16
N GLU A 269 16.59 -28.79 1.21
CA GLU A 269 17.94 -29.38 1.15
C GLU A 269 19.04 -28.44 0.67
N ASN A 270 18.72 -27.34 -0.02
CA ASN A 270 19.71 -26.38 -0.52
C ASN A 270 19.70 -25.06 0.26
N GLN A 271 20.89 -24.55 0.61
CA GLN A 271 21.04 -23.23 1.23
C GLN A 271 20.49 -22.15 0.27
N PRO A 272 19.75 -21.14 0.78
CA PRO A 272 19.19 -20.09 -0.06
C PRO A 272 20.30 -19.27 -0.72
N GLU A 273 20.31 -19.26 -2.05
CA GLU A 273 21.25 -18.44 -2.84
C GLU A 273 20.82 -16.97 -2.72
N ARG A 274 21.74 -16.12 -2.24
CA ARG A 274 21.54 -14.66 -2.12
C ARG A 274 22.27 -13.97 -3.26
N HIS A 275 21.54 -13.16 -4.00
CA HIS A 275 22.07 -12.35 -5.07
C HIS A 275 21.79 -10.87 -4.81
N SER A 276 22.64 -10.00 -5.36
CA SER A 276 22.51 -8.55 -5.27
C SER A 276 22.51 -7.92 -6.65
N THR A 277 21.72 -6.86 -6.79
CA THR A 277 21.80 -5.97 -7.96
C THR A 277 22.91 -4.95 -7.80
N SER A 278 23.24 -4.28 -8.90
CA SER A 278 24.10 -3.10 -8.88
C SER A 278 23.53 -2.00 -7.99
N LYS A 279 24.41 -1.28 -7.31
CA LYS A 279 24.04 -0.13 -6.47
C LYS A 279 23.74 1.10 -7.32
N ILE A 280 22.62 1.74 -7.04
CA ILE A 280 22.21 3.02 -7.63
C ILE A 280 22.43 4.12 -6.59
N LYS A 281 23.09 5.21 -6.97
CA LYS A 281 23.25 6.37 -6.08
C LYS A 281 21.92 7.10 -5.95
N LEU A 282 21.47 7.33 -4.71
CA LEU A 282 20.18 7.95 -4.42
C LEU A 282 20.08 9.36 -5.00
N ARG A 283 21.16 10.14 -4.91
CA ARG A 283 21.25 11.49 -5.47
C ARG A 283 21.10 11.56 -7.00
N ASP A 284 21.28 10.45 -7.70
CA ASP A 284 21.17 10.40 -9.16
C ASP A 284 19.72 10.15 -9.60
N VAL A 285 18.88 9.57 -8.72
CA VAL A 285 17.52 9.10 -9.06
C VAL A 285 16.41 9.74 -8.24
N MET A 286 16.72 10.44 -7.16
CA MET A 286 15.73 11.15 -6.33
C MET A 286 16.31 12.37 -5.61
N PRO A 287 15.47 13.37 -5.28
CA PRO A 287 15.89 14.60 -4.62
C PRO A 287 16.10 14.40 -3.10
N ILE A 288 16.93 13.43 -2.71
CA ILE A 288 17.15 13.01 -1.33
C ILE A 288 17.60 14.14 -0.39
N ASP A 289 18.36 15.11 -0.91
CA ASP A 289 18.86 16.24 -0.11
C ASP A 289 17.76 17.25 0.30
N PHE A 290 16.61 17.17 -0.35
CA PHE A 290 15.44 18.04 -0.17
C PHE A 290 14.24 17.32 0.45
N LEU A 291 14.34 16.00 0.60
CA LEU A 291 13.35 15.21 1.31
C LEU A 291 13.78 15.20 2.77
N ASP A 292 13.11 16.02 3.57
CA ASP A 292 13.05 15.80 5.00
C ASP A 292 12.21 14.53 5.14
N GLY A 293 12.86 13.38 5.39
CA GLY A 293 12.13 12.15 5.66
C GLY A 293 11.05 12.47 6.69
N GLU A 294 9.81 11.97 6.52
CA GLU A 294 8.75 12.24 7.50
C GLU A 294 9.38 12.01 8.86
N GLU A 295 9.49 13.08 9.68
CA GLU A 295 10.09 13.03 11.01
C GLU A 295 9.58 11.75 11.65
N ASP A 296 10.51 10.91 12.13
CA ASP A 296 10.21 9.63 12.77
C ASP A 296 8.84 9.75 13.42
N ARG A 297 7.81 9.04 12.92
CA ARG A 297 6.51 9.00 13.57
C ARG A 297 6.74 8.25 14.88
N VAL A 298 7.36 8.92 15.84
CA VAL A 298 7.52 8.50 17.20
C VAL A 298 6.09 8.52 17.71
N LEU A 299 5.52 7.33 17.81
CA LEU A 299 4.26 7.18 18.50
C LEU A 299 4.50 7.74 19.91
N PRO A 300 3.74 8.78 20.32
CA PRO A 300 3.85 9.27 21.66
C PRO A 300 3.60 8.09 22.63
N PRO A 301 4.28 8.05 23.78
CA PRO A 301 4.15 6.94 24.74
C PRO A 301 2.72 6.75 25.24
N ALA A 302 1.84 7.75 25.07
CA ALA A 302 0.42 7.67 25.28
C ALA A 302 -0.36 8.23 24.08
N ILE A 303 -1.45 7.58 23.70
CA ILE A 303 -2.39 8.08 22.69
C ILE A 303 -3.33 9.07 23.37
N ALA A 304 -3.34 10.32 22.90
CA ALA A 304 -4.27 11.32 23.42
C ALA A 304 -5.72 10.94 23.14
N GLU A 305 -6.58 11.04 24.15
CA GLU A 305 -8.03 10.78 24.06
C GLU A 305 -8.70 11.56 22.91
N ALA A 306 -8.22 12.78 22.63
CA ALA A 306 -8.67 13.62 21.52
C ALA A 306 -8.55 12.94 20.14
N LYS A 307 -7.61 12.00 19.94
CA LYS A 307 -7.47 11.24 18.69
C LYS A 307 -8.49 10.11 18.56
N VAL A 308 -8.99 9.59 19.68
CA VAL A 308 -9.94 8.46 19.71
C VAL A 308 -11.38 8.96 19.63
N LYS A 309 -11.68 10.11 20.24
CA LYS A 309 -13.02 10.72 20.33
C LYS A 309 -13.81 10.77 18.99
N PRO A 310 -13.22 11.12 17.83
CA PRO A 310 -13.94 11.15 16.57
C PRO A 310 -14.46 9.78 16.10
N TYR A 311 -13.90 8.69 16.60
CA TYR A 311 -14.21 7.32 16.19
C TYR A 311 -15.10 6.57 17.19
N GLN A 312 -15.60 7.24 18.23
CA GLN A 312 -16.36 6.61 19.33
C GLN A 312 -17.59 5.82 18.84
N ALA A 313 -18.35 6.36 17.88
CA ALA A 313 -19.52 5.67 17.32
C ALA A 313 -19.13 4.40 16.54
N ARG A 314 -18.01 4.41 15.82
CA ARG A 314 -17.51 3.21 15.11
C ARG A 314 -16.99 2.16 16.09
N LEU A 315 -16.32 2.59 17.18
CA LEU A 315 -15.88 1.70 18.24
C LEU A 315 -17.06 1.01 18.95
N GLN A 316 -18.14 1.74 19.22
CA GLN A 316 -19.37 1.16 19.79
C GLN A 316 -20.02 0.13 18.86
N ALA A 317 -20.12 0.45 17.57
CA ALA A 317 -20.65 -0.49 16.58
C ALA A 317 -19.78 -1.75 16.44
N LEU A 318 -18.46 -1.60 16.55
CA LEU A 318 -17.53 -2.73 16.58
C LEU A 318 -17.73 -3.60 17.81
N ASP A 319 -17.84 -3.00 19.01
CA ASP A 319 -18.10 -3.72 20.26
C ASP A 319 -19.42 -4.52 20.19
N GLU A 320 -20.46 -3.94 19.60
CA GLU A 320 -21.75 -4.60 19.41
C GLU A 320 -21.65 -5.77 18.41
N ALA A 321 -20.97 -5.56 17.28
CA ALA A 321 -20.75 -6.60 16.29
C ALA A 321 -19.97 -7.80 16.86
N GLU A 322 -18.94 -7.53 17.66
CA GLU A 322 -18.15 -8.57 18.35
C GLU A 322 -19.00 -9.36 19.34
N ARG A 323 -19.83 -8.67 20.14
CA ARG A 323 -20.74 -9.33 21.09
C ARG A 323 -21.75 -10.23 20.38
N ILE A 324 -22.33 -9.76 19.27
CA ILE A 324 -23.26 -10.56 18.47
C ILE A 324 -22.55 -11.77 17.86
N HIS A 325 -21.36 -11.58 17.31
CA HIS A 325 -20.55 -12.67 16.74
C HIS A 325 -20.23 -13.74 17.78
N GLU A 326 -19.80 -13.34 18.98
CA GLU A 326 -19.52 -14.26 20.09
C GLU A 326 -20.78 -15.04 20.52
N MET A 327 -21.92 -14.35 20.66
CA MET A 327 -23.20 -14.98 21.01
C MET A 327 -23.62 -16.05 20.00
N ILE A 328 -23.55 -15.73 18.70
CA ILE A 328 -23.97 -16.66 17.64
C ILE A 328 -22.99 -17.82 17.52
N THR A 329 -21.68 -17.56 17.65
CA THR A 329 -20.64 -18.59 17.64
C THR A 329 -20.86 -19.59 18.78
N ASN A 330 -21.09 -19.10 20.00
CA ASN A 330 -21.38 -19.95 21.15
C ASN A 330 -22.67 -20.78 20.95
N ALA A 331 -23.72 -20.18 20.36
CA ALA A 331 -24.96 -20.87 20.05
C ALA A 331 -24.76 -22.00 19.01
N ALA A 332 -23.99 -21.74 17.95
CA ALA A 332 -23.66 -22.73 16.92
C ALA A 332 -22.90 -23.93 17.52
N TYR A 333 -21.84 -23.69 18.30
CA TYR A 333 -21.08 -24.74 18.96
C TYR A 333 -21.92 -25.55 19.96
N ALA A 334 -22.84 -24.91 20.70
CA ALA A 334 -23.73 -25.60 21.62
C ALA A 334 -24.71 -26.54 20.89
N MET A 335 -25.21 -26.13 19.71
CA MET A 335 -26.13 -26.92 18.88
C MET A 335 -25.47 -28.15 18.28
N ASP A 336 -24.22 -28.03 17.83
CA ASP A 336 -23.44 -29.12 17.23
C ASP A 336 -23.22 -30.29 18.21
N ARG A 337 -22.91 -29.99 19.49
CA ARG A 337 -22.60 -31.00 20.51
C ARG A 337 -23.79 -31.61 21.26
N SER A 338 -25.02 -31.14 21.00
CA SER A 338 -26.15 -31.41 21.89
C SER A 338 -26.78 -32.81 21.73
N VAL A 339 -26.89 -33.34 20.51
CA VAL A 339 -27.65 -34.57 20.21
C VAL A 339 -27.12 -35.22 18.92
N PRO A 340 -26.90 -36.54 18.82
CA PRO A 340 -26.52 -37.19 17.55
C PRO A 340 -27.60 -37.07 16.46
N ASP A 341 -27.19 -37.00 15.19
CA ASP A 341 -28.13 -36.83 14.06
C ASP A 341 -29.17 -37.95 13.95
N GLU A 342 -28.81 -39.17 14.32
CA GLU A 342 -29.74 -40.31 14.35
C GLU A 342 -30.88 -40.11 15.37
N VAL A 343 -30.56 -39.49 16.51
CA VAL A 343 -31.53 -39.22 17.58
C VAL A 343 -32.44 -38.07 17.17
N LEU A 344 -31.90 -36.99 16.58
CA LEU A 344 -32.72 -35.93 15.99
C LEU A 344 -33.60 -36.46 14.86
N ALA A 345 -33.07 -37.39 14.06
CA ALA A 345 -33.80 -37.97 12.95
C ALA A 345 -35.01 -38.80 13.39
N MET A 346 -34.82 -39.53 14.49
CA MET A 346 -35.89 -40.27 15.14
C MET A 346 -36.91 -39.32 15.76
N ALA A 347 -36.46 -38.27 16.46
CA ALA A 347 -37.32 -37.27 17.08
C ALA A 347 -38.19 -36.53 16.04
N ASP A 348 -37.60 -36.06 14.93
CA ASP A 348 -38.33 -35.46 13.81
C ASP A 348 -39.46 -36.39 13.32
N ARG A 349 -39.14 -37.67 13.14
CA ARG A 349 -40.07 -38.66 12.59
C ARG A 349 -41.19 -39.03 13.56
N ILE A 350 -40.93 -39.03 14.87
CA ILE A 350 -41.90 -39.34 15.92
C ILE A 350 -42.86 -38.18 16.16
N TRP A 351 -42.34 -36.96 16.29
CA TRP A 351 -43.15 -35.79 16.68
C TRP A 351 -43.71 -35.01 15.49
N PHE A 352 -43.03 -34.98 14.35
CA PHE A 352 -43.36 -34.09 13.22
C PHE A 352 -43.56 -34.85 11.88
N GLY A 353 -43.37 -36.16 11.87
CA GLY A 353 -43.65 -37.02 10.72
C GLY A 353 -42.75 -36.73 9.52
N ALA A 354 -43.30 -36.04 8.51
CA ALA A 354 -42.56 -35.66 7.30
C ALA A 354 -41.77 -34.35 7.46
N GLU A 355 -42.17 -33.49 8.40
CA GLU A 355 -41.44 -32.26 8.73
C GLU A 355 -40.20 -32.60 9.57
N ARG A 356 -39.13 -31.82 9.40
CA ARG A 356 -37.83 -32.05 10.05
C ARG A 356 -37.31 -30.82 10.78
N PRO A 357 -38.07 -30.22 11.70
CA PRO A 357 -37.72 -28.93 12.29
C PRO A 357 -36.40 -28.96 13.07
N PHE A 358 -36.06 -30.08 13.74
CA PHE A 358 -34.81 -30.15 14.51
C PHE A 358 -33.58 -30.31 13.62
N ARG A 359 -33.64 -31.17 12.61
CA ARG A 359 -32.57 -31.24 11.60
C ARG A 359 -32.46 -29.97 10.79
N ALA A 360 -33.58 -29.36 10.38
CA ALA A 360 -33.57 -28.08 9.67
C ALA A 360 -32.95 -26.96 10.52
N ALA A 361 -33.20 -26.92 11.83
CA ALA A 361 -32.54 -25.99 12.73
C ALA A 361 -31.03 -26.24 12.80
N ARG A 362 -30.59 -27.49 12.96
CA ARG A 362 -29.16 -27.84 12.95
C ARG A 362 -28.49 -27.48 11.62
N ASP A 363 -29.10 -27.82 10.49
CA ASP A 363 -28.60 -27.49 9.16
C ASP A 363 -28.52 -25.97 8.97
N ALA A 364 -29.47 -25.19 9.50
CA ALA A 364 -29.43 -23.73 9.48
C ALA A 364 -28.25 -23.18 10.31
N PHE A 365 -27.97 -23.74 11.49
CA PHE A 365 -26.79 -23.36 12.28
C PHE A 365 -25.47 -23.76 11.62
N ALA A 366 -25.41 -24.91 10.93
CA ALA A 366 -24.23 -25.30 10.14
C ALA A 366 -23.98 -24.33 8.97
N HIS A 367 -25.04 -23.80 8.35
CA HIS A 367 -24.88 -22.75 7.32
C HIS A 367 -24.37 -21.43 7.90
N ILE A 368 -24.74 -21.11 9.15
CA ILE A 368 -24.28 -19.91 9.85
C ILE A 368 -22.77 -19.94 10.10
N GLU A 369 -22.13 -21.11 10.26
CA GLU A 369 -20.66 -21.21 10.45
C GLU A 369 -19.87 -20.56 9.31
N THR A 370 -20.30 -20.74 8.06
CA THR A 370 -19.66 -20.11 6.89
C THR A 370 -19.81 -18.58 6.90
N ASP A 371 -20.90 -18.07 7.46
CA ASP A 371 -21.12 -16.64 7.62
C ASP A 371 -20.37 -16.08 8.84
N LEU A 372 -20.20 -16.86 9.91
CA LEU A 372 -19.40 -16.50 11.08
C LEU A 372 -17.92 -16.28 10.73
N GLU A 373 -17.32 -17.14 9.91
CA GLU A 373 -15.95 -16.95 9.43
C GLU A 373 -15.80 -15.65 8.62
N ARG A 374 -16.82 -15.29 7.84
CA ARG A 374 -16.82 -14.05 7.06
C ARG A 374 -17.01 -12.83 7.94
N TRP A 375 -17.87 -12.92 8.95
CA TRP A 375 -18.10 -11.85 9.92
C TRP A 375 -16.83 -11.61 10.73
N GLU A 376 -16.13 -12.66 11.15
CA GLU A 376 -14.83 -12.56 11.82
C GLU A 376 -13.81 -11.81 10.95
N GLN A 377 -13.70 -12.14 9.67
CA GLN A 377 -12.83 -11.41 8.73
C GLN A 377 -13.20 -9.93 8.59
N GLN A 378 -14.50 -9.60 8.59
CA GLN A 378 -14.97 -8.21 8.52
C GLN A 378 -14.68 -7.44 9.80
N ILE A 379 -14.87 -8.07 10.96
CA ILE A 379 -14.54 -7.51 12.27
C ILE A 379 -13.03 -7.24 12.35
N GLU A 380 -12.18 -8.20 11.97
CA GLU A 380 -10.72 -8.02 11.95
C GLU A 380 -10.27 -6.93 10.96
N ALA A 381 -10.93 -6.83 9.80
CA ALA A 381 -10.66 -5.74 8.86
C ALA A 381 -11.00 -4.38 9.46
N GLU A 382 -12.15 -4.25 10.14
CA GLU A 382 -12.56 -3.00 10.79
C GLU A 382 -11.67 -2.64 11.99
N ARG A 383 -11.26 -3.63 12.80
CA ARG A 383 -10.25 -3.46 13.86
C ARG A 383 -8.97 -2.85 13.29
N SER A 384 -8.46 -3.43 12.20
CA SER A 384 -7.25 -2.94 11.56
C SER A 384 -7.44 -1.53 10.99
N GLN A 385 -8.53 -1.26 10.30
CA GLN A 385 -8.79 0.06 9.71
C GLN A 385 -8.91 1.16 10.78
N LEU A 386 -9.64 0.91 11.86
CA LEU A 386 -9.77 1.85 12.98
C LEU A 386 -8.42 2.06 13.68
N ALA A 387 -7.65 1.00 13.89
CA ALA A 387 -6.34 1.10 14.53
C ALA A 387 -5.37 1.94 13.69
N GLN A 388 -5.33 1.71 12.38
CA GLN A 388 -4.54 2.51 11.44
C GLN A 388 -4.99 3.98 11.41
N ALA A 389 -6.30 4.24 11.47
CA ALA A 389 -6.86 5.59 11.45
C ALA A 389 -6.55 6.39 12.73
N VAL A 390 -6.57 5.74 13.90
CA VAL A 390 -6.29 6.37 15.19
C VAL A 390 -4.78 6.58 15.39
N LEU A 391 -3.97 5.55 15.11
CA LEU A 391 -2.51 5.62 15.28
C LEU A 391 -1.84 6.43 14.17
N GLY A 392 -2.46 6.51 12.99
CA GLY A 392 -1.82 7.07 11.81
C GLY A 392 -0.63 6.21 11.36
N VAL A 393 -0.75 4.88 11.45
CA VAL A 393 0.31 3.92 11.12
C VAL A 393 -0.27 2.90 10.16
N ARG A 394 0.53 2.47 9.18
CA ARG A 394 0.15 1.44 8.20
C ARG A 394 1.10 0.24 8.26
N PRO A 395 0.63 -0.96 7.87
CA PRO A 395 1.54 -2.07 7.60
C PRO A 395 2.64 -1.64 6.61
N GLY A 396 3.89 -1.94 6.95
CA GLY A 396 5.09 -1.53 6.21
C GLY A 396 5.75 -0.25 6.71
N ASP A 397 5.11 0.51 7.61
CA ASP A 397 5.75 1.65 8.27
C ASP A 397 6.79 1.16 9.29
N ILE A 398 7.86 1.95 9.46
CA ILE A 398 8.90 1.67 10.45
C ILE A 398 8.65 2.53 11.66
N ILE A 399 8.54 1.86 12.80
CA ILE A 399 8.11 2.49 14.04
C ILE A 399 9.23 2.33 15.05
N VAL A 400 9.61 3.47 15.62
CA VAL A 400 10.59 3.55 16.69
C VAL A 400 9.84 3.79 17.98
N SER A 401 10.00 2.88 18.93
CA SER A 401 9.47 3.02 20.28
C SER A 401 10.62 3.00 21.27
N GLN A 402 10.52 3.81 22.31
CA GLN A 402 11.47 3.82 23.41
C GLN A 402 10.86 3.04 24.58
N GLN A 403 11.37 1.84 24.84
CA GLN A 403 10.97 1.02 25.99
C GLN A 403 12.17 0.85 26.93
N ASN A 404 11.97 1.18 28.21
CA ASN A 404 12.98 1.02 29.28
C ASN A 404 14.36 1.64 28.94
N GLY A 405 14.36 2.80 28.27
CA GLY A 405 15.58 3.51 27.89
C GLY A 405 16.29 2.96 26.63
N ALA A 406 15.78 1.88 26.02
CA ALA A 406 16.27 1.35 24.76
C ALA A 406 15.29 1.63 23.61
N PHE A 407 15.83 2.03 22.46
CA PHE A 407 15.04 2.18 21.24
C PHE A 407 14.84 0.82 20.59
N VAL A 408 13.58 0.44 20.39
CA VAL A 408 13.16 -0.73 19.65
C VAL A 408 12.53 -0.25 18.35
N ARG A 409 13.09 -0.73 17.23
CA ARG A 409 12.57 -0.44 15.89
C ARG A 409 11.89 -1.67 15.35
N ILE A 410 10.68 -1.50 14.83
CA ILE A 410 9.90 -2.58 14.21
C ILE A 410 9.40 -2.14 12.83
N SER A 411 9.36 -3.07 11.89
CA SER A 411 8.62 -2.92 10.64
C SER A 411 7.22 -3.44 10.89
N ALA A 412 6.21 -2.57 10.89
CA ALA A 412 4.83 -2.95 11.16
C ALA A 412 4.35 -3.99 10.14
N GLU A 413 3.81 -5.11 10.61
CA GLU A 413 3.19 -6.13 9.76
C GLU A 413 1.68 -6.18 10.00
N SER A 414 1.27 -6.02 11.25
CA SER A 414 -0.13 -5.91 11.63
C SER A 414 -0.36 -4.73 12.58
N VAL A 415 -1.49 -4.07 12.36
CA VAL A 415 -2.02 -3.01 13.22
C VAL A 415 -3.45 -3.41 13.51
N SER A 416 -3.80 -3.60 14.78
CA SER A 416 -5.15 -3.99 15.20
C SER A 416 -5.50 -3.26 16.50
N LEU A 417 -6.76 -3.37 16.91
CA LEU A 417 -7.22 -2.89 18.21
C LEU A 417 -8.18 -3.90 18.81
N TYR A 418 -8.22 -3.91 20.13
CA TYR A 418 -9.23 -4.58 20.93
C TYR A 418 -9.86 -3.55 21.83
N SER A 419 -11.17 -3.61 21.92
CA SER A 419 -11.94 -2.66 22.67
C SER A 419 -12.69 -3.40 23.77
N THR A 420 -12.67 -2.82 24.96
CA THR A 420 -13.42 -3.30 26.12
C THR A 420 -14.26 -2.15 26.66
N ASP A 421 -15.20 -2.45 27.55
CA ASP A 421 -16.05 -1.44 28.19
C ASP A 421 -15.23 -0.34 28.90
N LYS A 422 -14.00 -0.65 29.34
CA LYS A 422 -13.14 0.25 30.12
C LYS A 422 -11.98 0.85 29.34
N HIS A 423 -11.41 0.10 28.40
CA HIS A 423 -10.18 0.49 27.72
C HIS A 423 -10.19 0.05 26.25
N VAL A 424 -9.55 0.85 25.39
CA VAL A 424 -9.20 0.46 24.02
C VAL A 424 -7.70 0.18 23.98
N THR A 425 -7.34 -1.04 23.61
CA THR A 425 -5.96 -1.50 23.48
C THR A 425 -5.59 -1.62 22.01
N PHE A 426 -4.64 -0.83 21.55
CA PHE A 426 -4.09 -0.93 20.21
C PHE A 426 -2.90 -1.89 20.23
N LEU A 427 -2.87 -2.83 19.29
CA LEU A 427 -1.77 -3.76 19.09
C LEU A 427 -1.08 -3.48 17.76
N LEU A 428 0.24 -3.37 17.83
CA LEU A 428 1.11 -3.16 16.71
C LEU A 428 2.18 -4.25 16.73
N SER A 429 2.15 -5.16 15.76
CA SER A 429 3.12 -6.27 15.69
C SER A 429 3.93 -6.20 14.42
N GLY A 430 5.20 -6.61 14.52
CA GLY A 430 6.06 -6.65 13.36
C GLY A 430 7.44 -7.19 13.62
N ARG A 431 8.25 -7.30 12.57
CA ARG A 431 9.62 -7.78 12.66
C ARG A 431 10.53 -6.69 13.23
N ARG A 432 11.28 -7.05 14.28
CA ARG A 432 12.24 -6.18 14.94
C ARG A 432 13.51 -6.04 14.13
N PHE A 433 14.00 -4.81 14.02
CA PHE A 433 15.31 -4.53 13.47
C PHE A 433 16.41 -4.92 14.47
N ARG A 434 17.47 -5.54 13.95
CA ARG A 434 18.70 -5.80 14.69
C ARG A 434 19.45 -4.48 14.95
N LYS A 435 20.44 -4.52 15.85
CA LYS A 435 21.31 -3.36 16.15
C LYS A 435 22.07 -2.84 14.91
N ASP A 436 22.25 -3.70 13.91
CA ASP A 436 22.90 -3.38 12.63
C ASP A 436 21.92 -2.81 11.57
N GLY A 437 20.64 -2.62 11.91
CA GLY A 437 19.63 -2.06 10.99
C GLY A 437 19.01 -3.06 10.02
N THR A 438 19.37 -4.34 10.08
CA THR A 438 18.75 -5.38 9.26
C THR A 438 17.49 -5.93 9.93
N LEU A 439 16.52 -6.37 9.13
CA LEU A 439 15.34 -7.05 9.65
C LEU A 439 15.73 -8.36 10.32
N GLY A 440 15.45 -8.45 11.62
CA GLY A 440 15.68 -9.65 12.40
C GLY A 440 14.61 -10.72 12.17
N LYS A 441 14.81 -11.88 12.80
CA LYS A 441 13.82 -12.96 12.86
C LYS A 441 12.84 -12.82 14.04
N MET A 442 13.12 -11.89 14.97
CA MET A 442 12.28 -11.69 16.15
C MET A 442 11.10 -10.81 15.80
N ASN A 443 9.90 -11.27 16.13
CA ASN A 443 8.70 -10.45 16.13
C ASN A 443 8.56 -9.77 17.48
N GLU A 444 8.14 -8.52 17.46
CA GLU A 444 7.89 -7.70 18.63
C GLU A 444 6.49 -7.12 18.50
N THR A 445 5.76 -7.06 19.62
CA THR A 445 4.41 -6.48 19.67
C THR A 445 4.40 -5.34 20.68
N MET A 446 3.94 -4.19 20.24
CA MET A 446 3.74 -3.01 21.07
C MET A 446 2.24 -2.86 21.34
N SER A 447 1.90 -2.67 22.61
CA SER A 447 0.53 -2.38 23.03
C SER A 447 0.42 -0.96 23.56
N PHE A 448 -0.66 -0.28 23.20
CA PHE A 448 -1.00 1.06 23.70
C PHE A 448 -2.42 1.02 24.24
N VAL A 449 -2.61 1.43 25.49
CA VAL A 449 -3.92 1.40 26.16
C VAL A 449 -4.44 2.82 26.31
N VAL A 450 -5.73 3.00 26.01
CA VAL A 450 -6.46 4.25 26.21
C VAL A 450 -7.71 3.96 27.04
N ASP A 451 -7.88 4.70 28.13
CA ASP A 451 -9.07 4.59 28.98
C ASP A 451 -10.29 5.21 28.30
N ARG A 452 -11.44 4.55 28.41
CA ARG A 452 -12.73 5.13 27.99
C ARG A 452 -13.27 5.96 29.14
N VAL A 453 -13.52 7.25 28.89
CA VAL A 453 -14.28 8.07 29.83
C VAL A 453 -15.71 7.53 29.87
N GLN A 454 -16.13 6.98 31.01
CA GLN A 454 -17.54 6.76 31.30
C GLN A 454 -18.21 8.15 31.31
N ASN A 455 -19.06 8.42 30.33
CA ASN A 455 -20.06 9.46 30.50
C ASN A 455 -20.98 8.99 31.62
N ASP A 456 -20.73 9.50 32.82
CA ASP A 456 -21.58 9.31 33.97
C ASP A 456 -22.86 10.14 33.74
N GLU A 457 -23.79 9.61 32.94
CA GLU A 457 -25.15 10.14 32.80
C GLU A 457 -26.03 9.80 34.02
N SER A 458 -25.41 9.48 35.17
CA SER A 458 -26.09 9.18 36.44
C SER A 458 -26.16 10.37 37.41
N GLN A 459 -25.82 11.59 36.96
CA GLN A 459 -26.03 12.83 37.72
C GLN A 459 -26.72 13.89 36.86
N ARG A 460 -28.01 13.70 36.58
CA ARG A 460 -28.94 14.81 36.29
C ARG A 460 -30.28 14.57 36.94
#